data_AF-A0A1K1T370-F1
#
_entry.id   AF-A0A1K1T370-F1
#
_cell.length_a   1.000
_cell.length_b   1.000
_cell.length_c   1.000
_cell.angle_alpha   90.00
_cell.angle_beta   90.00
_cell.angle_gamma   90.00
#
_symmetry.space_group_name_H-M   'P 1'
#
loop_
_entity.id
_entity.type
_entity.pdbx_description
1 polymer ?
#
loop_
_entity_poly.entity_id
_entity_poly.type
_entity_poly.pdbx_seq_one_letter_code
_entity_poly.pdbx_strand_id
1 'polypeptide(L)'
;MNNDKYEKFGNLEKFTPDGQYAYLFHEVLRAKALTVMIDDSSSTAYRLLKDAKNALGKPSTYKLTLAEFCAYYKDQRPEWLAYRFWKYRAEE
;
A
#
# COMPACT_ATOMS: atom_id res chain seq x y z
N MET A 1 24.24 0.99 7.48
CA MET A 1 23.04 0.19 7.76
C MET A 1 22.41 0.74 9.03
N ASN A 2 21.36 1.58 8.91
CA ASN A 2 20.66 2.15 10.07
C ASN A 2 19.33 1.41 10.24
N ASN A 3 19.34 0.35 11.04
CA ASN A 3 18.15 -0.40 11.43
C ASN A 3 17.45 0.21 12.67
N ASP A 4 17.93 1.33 13.22
CA ASP A 4 17.35 1.99 14.40
C ASP A 4 16.06 2.78 14.15
N LYS A 5 15.56 2.84 12.90
CA LYS A 5 14.30 3.54 12.61
C LYS A 5 13.05 2.68 12.79
N TYR A 6 13.18 1.36 13.02
CA TYR A 6 12.03 0.45 13.04
C TYR A 6 11.34 0.30 14.42
N GLU A 7 11.97 0.73 15.51
CA GLU A 7 11.48 0.49 16.89
C GLU A 7 10.37 1.42 17.40
N LYS A 8 9.86 2.34 16.56
CA LYS A 8 8.70 3.20 16.93
C LYS A 8 7.44 2.93 16.10
N PHE A 9 7.38 1.84 15.36
CA PHE A 9 6.20 1.48 14.58
C PHE A 9 5.29 0.60 15.43
N GLY A 10 4.17 1.18 15.85
CA GLY A 10 3.13 0.48 16.60
C GLY A 10 2.74 -0.85 15.94
N ASN A 11 2.23 -1.77 16.76
CA ASN A 11 2.07 -3.19 16.45
C ASN A 11 1.60 -3.50 15.01
N LEU A 12 2.56 -3.72 14.09
CA LEU A 12 2.30 -3.98 12.66
C LEU A 12 1.55 -5.29 12.42
N GLU A 13 1.50 -6.19 13.40
CA GLU A 13 0.71 -7.42 13.36
C GLU A 13 -0.78 -7.13 13.12
N LYS A 14 -1.25 -5.97 13.56
CA LYS A 14 -2.63 -5.50 13.31
C LYS A 14 -2.92 -5.22 11.83
N PHE A 15 -1.89 -4.96 11.02
CA PHE A 15 -1.98 -4.58 9.61
C PHE A 15 -1.63 -5.74 8.66
N THR A 16 -1.77 -6.97 9.13
CA THR A 16 -1.67 -8.18 8.31
C THR A 16 -3.02 -8.50 7.65
N PRO A 17 -3.06 -9.35 6.61
CA PRO A 17 -4.31 -9.83 6.01
C PRO A 17 -5.26 -10.54 6.98
N ASP A 18 -4.75 -11.07 8.10
CA ASP A 18 -5.53 -11.70 9.17
C ASP A 18 -5.65 -10.82 10.42
N GLY A 19 -5.12 -9.58 10.37
CA GLY A 19 -5.05 -8.66 11.49
C GLY A 19 -6.30 -7.82 11.68
N GLN A 20 -6.31 -7.01 12.74
CA GLN A 20 -7.42 -6.10 13.07
C GLN A 20 -7.82 -5.18 11.89
N TYR A 21 -6.87 -4.78 11.05
CA TYR A 21 -7.06 -3.91 9.90
C TYR A 21 -7.04 -4.65 8.55
N ALA A 22 -7.34 -5.95 8.54
CA ALA A 22 -7.42 -6.78 7.33
C ALA A 22 -8.30 -6.17 6.22
N TYR A 23 -9.37 -5.46 6.60
CA TYR A 23 -10.28 -4.82 5.63
C TYR A 23 -9.58 -3.85 4.67
N LEU A 24 -8.46 -3.24 5.08
CA LEU A 24 -7.68 -2.33 4.23
C LEU A 24 -7.14 -3.00 2.97
N PHE A 25 -6.86 -4.31 3.04
CA PHE A 25 -6.36 -5.08 1.89
C PHE A 25 -7.42 -5.22 0.79
N HIS A 26 -8.71 -5.11 1.13
CA HIS A 26 -9.81 -5.14 0.17
C HIS A 26 -10.21 -3.75 -0.33
N GLU A 27 -9.67 -2.68 0.25
CA GLU A 27 -9.98 -1.32 -0.18
C GLU A 27 -9.27 -0.96 -1.49
N VAL A 28 -9.96 -0.16 -2.29
CA VAL A 28 -9.43 0.35 -3.56
C VAL A 28 -8.30 1.35 -3.30
N LEU A 29 -7.14 1.07 -3.87
CA LEU A 29 -5.97 1.90 -3.78
C LEU A 29 -5.99 3.00 -4.85
N ARG A 30 -6.17 4.25 -4.42
CA ARG A 30 -6.11 5.43 -5.28
C ARG A 30 -4.69 5.96 -5.39
N ALA A 31 -4.35 6.59 -6.52
CA ALA A 31 -3.03 7.18 -6.74
C ALA A 31 -2.64 8.19 -5.64
N LYS A 32 -3.57 9.05 -5.19
CA LYS A 32 -3.33 10.01 -4.09
C LYS A 32 -2.93 9.33 -2.78
N ALA A 33 -3.63 8.25 -2.41
CA ALA A 33 -3.30 7.47 -1.23
C ALA A 33 -1.92 6.82 -1.39
N LEU A 34 -1.65 6.23 -2.57
CA LEU A 34 -0.37 5.61 -2.84
C LEU A 34 0.80 6.60 -2.76
N THR A 35 0.66 7.82 -3.29
CA THR A 35 1.67 8.91 -3.17
C THR A 35 2.10 9.10 -1.71
N VAL A 36 1.14 9.18 -0.79
CA VAL A 36 1.40 9.34 0.65
C VAL A 36 2.00 8.05 1.25
N MET A 37 1.51 6.89 0.83
CA MET A 37 2.00 5.60 1.32
C MET A 37 3.44 5.32 0.93
N ILE A 38 3.89 5.69 -0.26
CA ILE A 38 5.29 5.46 -0.68
C ILE A 38 6.20 6.66 -0.41
N ASP A 39 5.64 7.81 -0.04
CA ASP A 39 6.37 9.07 0.18
C ASP A 39 7.16 9.50 -1.08
N ASP A 40 6.49 9.46 -2.24
CA ASP A 40 7.07 9.78 -3.55
C ASP A 40 6.08 10.63 -4.36
N SER A 41 6.46 11.03 -5.56
CA SER A 41 5.65 11.80 -6.49
C SER A 41 4.39 11.05 -6.96
N SER A 42 3.39 11.82 -7.37
CA SER A 42 2.19 11.29 -8.02
C SER A 42 2.52 10.51 -9.30
N SER A 43 3.50 10.97 -10.09
CA SER A 43 3.99 10.28 -11.29
C SER A 43 4.50 8.88 -10.97
N THR A 44 5.28 8.73 -9.90
CA THR A 44 5.75 7.42 -9.42
C THR A 44 4.57 6.54 -9.02
N ALA A 45 3.63 7.05 -8.22
CA ALA A 45 2.45 6.31 -7.80
C ALA A 45 1.60 5.82 -9.00
N TYR A 46 1.36 6.68 -10.00
CA TYR A 46 0.64 6.29 -11.21
C TYR A 46 1.36 5.21 -12.01
N ARG A 47 2.68 5.32 -12.15
CA ARG A 47 3.52 4.32 -12.82
C ARG A 47 3.41 2.97 -12.11
N LEU A 48 3.60 2.94 -10.79
CA LEU A 48 3.51 1.70 -10.00
C LEU A 48 2.12 1.05 -10.09
N LEU A 49 1.04 1.83 -10.03
CA LEU A 49 -0.32 1.29 -10.23
C LEU A 49 -0.54 0.75 -11.65
N LYS A 50 0.01 1.41 -12.67
CA LYS A 50 -0.06 0.94 -14.05
C LYS A 50 0.70 -0.37 -14.22
N ASP A 51 1.91 -0.45 -13.68
CA ASP A 51 2.76 -1.63 -13.77
C ASP A 51 2.13 -2.82 -13.03
N ALA A 52 1.57 -2.59 -11.83
CA ALA A 52 0.81 -3.59 -11.10
C ALA A 52 -0.42 -4.10 -11.88
N LYS A 53 -1.19 -3.21 -12.53
CA LYS A 53 -2.32 -3.61 -13.38
C LYS A 53 -1.87 -4.47 -14.55
N ASN A 54 -0.80 -4.06 -15.23
CA ASN A 54 -0.26 -4.79 -16.37
C ASN A 54 0.23 -6.18 -15.95
N ALA A 55 0.97 -6.27 -14.85
CA ALA A 55 1.47 -7.53 -14.32
C ALA A 55 0.35 -8.49 -13.90
N LEU A 56 -0.78 -7.96 -13.43
CA LEU A 56 -1.97 -8.73 -13.07
C LEU A 56 -2.93 -8.97 -14.25
N GLY A 57 -2.58 -8.53 -15.47
CA GLY A 57 -3.43 -8.68 -16.67
C GLY A 57 -4.76 -7.91 -16.59
N LYS A 58 -4.84 -6.86 -15.78
CA LYS A 58 -6.07 -6.09 -15.56
C LYS A 58 -6.19 -4.96 -16.59
N PRO A 59 -7.41 -4.60 -17.03
CA PRO A 59 -7.61 -3.48 -17.94
C PRO A 59 -7.22 -2.14 -17.30
N SER A 60 -6.94 -1.12 -18.12
CA SER A 60 -6.48 0.19 -17.66
C SER A 60 -7.48 0.90 -16.73
N THR A 61 -8.78 0.65 -16.90
CA THR A 61 -9.88 1.18 -16.09
C THR A 61 -10.06 0.46 -14.75
N TYR A 62 -9.41 -0.68 -14.57
CA TYR A 62 -9.48 -1.43 -13.32
C TYR A 62 -8.86 -0.63 -12.18
N LYS A 63 -9.48 -0.73 -11.00
CA LYS A 63 -9.00 -0.11 -9.77
C LYS A 63 -8.46 -1.22 -8.88
N LEU A 64 -7.15 -1.21 -8.63
CA LEU A 64 -6.51 -2.21 -7.79
C LEU A 64 -6.92 -2.04 -6.34
N THR A 65 -7.05 -3.16 -5.64
CA THR A 65 -7.07 -3.19 -4.18
C THR A 65 -5.65 -3.06 -3.61
N LEU A 66 -5.54 -2.73 -2.32
CA LEU A 66 -4.23 -2.77 -1.65
C LEU A 66 -3.60 -4.16 -1.71
N ALA A 67 -4.38 -5.24 -1.54
CA ALA A 67 -3.89 -6.61 -1.65
C ALA A 67 -3.24 -6.89 -3.01
N GLU A 68 -3.95 -6.55 -4.09
CA GLU A 68 -3.45 -6.75 -5.45
C GLU A 68 -2.18 -5.94 -5.71
N PHE A 69 -2.12 -4.71 -5.21
CA PHE A 69 -0.92 -3.89 -5.32
C PHE A 69 0.27 -4.53 -4.57
N CYS A 70 0.06 -4.96 -3.32
CA CYS A 70 1.08 -5.60 -2.50
C CYS A 70 1.54 -6.95 -3.08
N ALA A 71 0.69 -7.67 -3.80
CA ALA A 71 1.07 -8.91 -4.47
C ALA A 71 2.14 -8.69 -5.56
N TYR A 72 2.12 -7.53 -6.21
CA TYR A 72 3.10 -7.12 -7.22
C TYR A 72 4.30 -6.39 -6.62
N TYR A 73 4.06 -5.40 -5.75
CA TYR A 73 5.09 -4.53 -5.21
C TYR A 73 5.68 -5.08 -3.91
N LYS A 74 6.52 -6.12 -4.04
CA LYS A 74 7.11 -6.87 -2.93
C LYS A 74 8.29 -6.17 -2.23
N ASP A 75 8.82 -5.11 -2.82
CA ASP A 75 9.96 -4.36 -2.26
C ASP A 75 9.62 -3.70 -0.92
N GLN A 76 8.33 -3.51 -0.63
CA GLN A 76 7.85 -2.98 0.63
C GLN A 76 6.97 -4.01 1.35
N ARG A 77 7.09 -4.04 2.68
CA ARG A 77 6.28 -4.89 3.54
C ARG A 77 4.79 -4.52 3.40
N PRO A 78 3.89 -5.45 3.05
CA PRO A 78 2.46 -5.17 2.92
C PRO A 78 1.84 -4.55 4.17
N GLU A 79 2.30 -4.96 5.37
CA GLU A 79 1.84 -4.44 6.65
C GLU A 79 2.23 -2.97 6.83
N TRP A 80 3.39 -2.58 6.29
CA TRP A 80 3.86 -1.20 6.32
C TRP A 80 3.03 -0.30 5.40
N LEU A 81 2.70 -0.79 4.20
CA LEU A 81 1.82 -0.09 3.27
C LEU A 81 0.40 0.02 3.84
N ALA A 82 -0.12 -1.05 4.46
CA ALA A 82 -1.42 -1.03 5.13
C ALA A 82 -1.46 -0.04 6.31
N TYR A 83 -0.41 0.03 7.13
CA TYR A 83 -0.29 1.04 8.19
C TYR A 83 -0.33 2.46 7.65
N ARG A 84 0.45 2.76 6.60
CA ARG A 84 0.44 4.10 6.00
C ARG A 84 -0.90 4.43 5.33
N PHE A 85 -1.56 3.43 4.75
CA PHE A 85 -2.88 3.62 4.15
C PHE A 85 -3.94 3.93 5.22
N TRP A 86 -3.91 3.21 6.35
CA TRP A 86 -4.76 3.50 7.51
C TRP A 86 -4.54 4.93 8.03
N LYS A 87 -3.28 5.34 8.17
CA LYS A 87 -2.94 6.69 8.61
C LYS A 87 -3.51 7.75 7.66
N TYR A 88 -3.34 7.57 6.35
CA TYR A 88 -3.92 8.44 5.33
C TYR A 88 -5.45 8.54 5.46
N ARG A 89 -6.14 7.42 5.70
CA ARG A 89 -7.61 7.38 5.85
C ARG A 89 -8.11 8.04 7.13
N ALA A 90 -7.30 8.07 8.19
CA ALA A 90 -7.63 8.74 9.45
C ALA A 90 -7.45 10.27 9.39
N GLU A 91 -6.71 10.76 8.39
CA GLU A 91 -6.42 12.18 8.17
C GLU A 91 -7.27 12.81 7.05
N GLU A 92 -8.05 12.01 6.30
CA GLU A 92 -9.08 12.47 5.32
C GLU A 92 -10.43 12.76 5.99
#